data_AF-C6TDM3-F1
#
_entry.id   AF-C6TDM3-F1
#
_cell.length_a   1.000
_cell.length_b   1.000
_cell.length_c   1.000
_cell.angle_alpha   90.00
_cell.angle_beta   90.00
_cell.angle_gamma   90.00
#
_symmetry.space_group_name_H-M   'P 1'
#
loop_
_entity.id
_entity.type
_entity.pdbx_description
1 polymer ?
#
loop_
_entity_poly.entity_id
_entity_poly.type
_entity_poly.pdbx_seq_one_letter_code
_entity_poly.pdbx_strand_id
1 'polypeptide(L)'
;MERWSGVLRVPLHPNSRTFHRVGASLCLSPETRTLLVPKANAIFFCGDRVEGTGNPVIERLSNLQKLSEIIVSKFGSFTNAWVIEASAFNGPFAVYKDFIPSVNQYGEPSSYHPNGFPASTSTVSLLSNCLEEAKKVILGTQVDTKSGLSPSCSFSRSKTFILGFSKGGAVLNQIVTELGFSDIGSNANSPDVGQLMGRKFAGSEEIYVVPKQRRLAEQH
;
A
#
# COMPACT_ATOMS: atom_id res chain seq x y z
N MET A 1 -23.65 0.67 1.67
CA MET A 1 -22.75 1.83 1.51
C MET A 1 -22.48 1.97 0.03
N GLU A 2 -22.77 3.14 -0.53
CA GLU A 2 -22.45 3.43 -1.93
C GLU A 2 -20.92 3.53 -2.09
N ARG A 3 -20.40 3.19 -3.25
CA ARG A 3 -18.95 3.20 -3.50
C ARG A 3 -18.66 3.72 -4.89
N TRP A 4 -17.58 4.47 -5.00
CA TRP A 4 -16.95 4.75 -6.27
C TRP A 4 -15.88 3.69 -6.54
N SER A 5 -15.79 3.18 -7.76
CA SER A 5 -14.73 2.25 -8.18
C SER A 5 -14.27 2.59 -9.58
N GLY A 6 -12.96 2.58 -9.79
CA GLY A 6 -12.37 2.98 -11.06
C GLY A 6 -10.85 2.87 -11.06
N VAL A 7 -10.23 3.18 -12.20
CA VAL A 7 -8.77 3.23 -12.34
C VAL A 7 -8.35 4.68 -12.53
N LEU A 8 -7.46 5.15 -11.66
CA LEU A 8 -6.86 6.47 -11.73
C LEU A 8 -5.48 6.39 -12.35
N ARG A 9 -5.11 7.42 -13.12
CA ARG A 9 -3.74 7.64 -13.60
C ARG A 9 -3.19 8.84 -12.85
N VAL A 10 -2.25 8.59 -11.95
CA VAL A 10 -1.85 9.58 -10.94
C VAL A 10 -0.34 9.78 -10.97
N PRO A 11 0.14 11.03 -11.13
CA PRO A 11 1.56 11.32 -11.01
C PRO A 11 1.97 11.27 -9.54
N LEU A 12 3.13 10.69 -9.25
CA LEU A 12 3.67 10.71 -7.89
C LEU A 12 4.16 12.13 -7.52
N HIS A 13 4.75 12.84 -8.47
CA HIS A 13 5.27 14.19 -8.32
C HIS A 13 4.56 15.13 -9.31
N PRO A 14 4.26 16.39 -8.95
CA PRO A 14 3.48 17.32 -9.78
C PRO A 14 3.99 17.50 -11.23
N ASN A 15 5.31 17.37 -11.43
CA ASN A 15 5.96 17.54 -12.74
C ASN A 15 6.45 16.22 -13.35
N SER A 16 6.04 15.08 -12.81
CA SER A 16 6.47 13.78 -13.35
C SER A 16 5.82 13.50 -14.69
N ARG A 17 6.63 12.98 -15.63
CA ARG A 17 6.11 12.38 -16.87
C ARG A 17 5.64 10.95 -16.67
N THR A 18 5.97 10.33 -15.54
CA THR A 18 5.55 8.98 -15.17
C THR A 18 4.29 9.02 -14.31
N PHE A 19 3.40 8.06 -14.55
CA PHE A 19 2.13 7.94 -13.86
C PHE A 19 2.00 6.52 -13.32
N HIS A 20 1.46 6.41 -12.12
CA HIS A 20 0.96 5.14 -11.60
C HIS A 20 -0.47 4.93 -12.05
N ARG A 21 -0.81 3.67 -12.34
CA ARG A 21 -2.21 3.25 -12.47
C ARG A 21 -2.65 2.69 -11.13
N VAL A 22 -3.74 3.22 -10.61
CA VAL A 22 -4.27 2.82 -9.30
C VAL A 22 -5.73 2.43 -9.45
N GLY A 23 -6.02 1.14 -9.27
CA GLY A 23 -7.39 0.66 -9.11
C GLY A 23 -7.89 1.02 -7.72
N ALA A 24 -8.93 1.84 -7.63
CA ALA A 24 -9.46 2.31 -6.36
C ALA A 24 -10.91 1.86 -6.20
N SER A 25 -11.29 1.57 -4.95
CA SER A 25 -12.68 1.42 -4.53
C SER A 25 -12.86 2.18 -3.23
N LEU A 26 -13.68 3.22 -3.22
CA LEU A 26 -13.77 4.20 -2.14
C LEU A 26 -15.20 4.30 -1.59
N CYS A 27 -15.32 4.41 -0.27
CA CYS A 27 -16.58 4.61 0.44
C CYS A 27 -17.19 5.98 0.11
N LEU A 28 -18.48 5.99 -0.25
CA LEU A 28 -19.28 7.19 -0.44
C LEU A 28 -20.43 7.27 0.58
N SER A 29 -20.80 8.50 0.94
CA SER A 29 -22.08 8.78 1.61
C SER A 29 -23.20 8.53 0.62
N PRO A 30 -24.20 7.69 0.96
CA PRO A 30 -25.38 7.50 0.13
C PRO A 30 -26.16 8.79 -0.15
N GLU A 31 -26.09 9.75 0.78
CA GLU A 31 -26.89 10.97 0.74
C GLU A 31 -26.22 12.07 -0.09
N THR A 32 -24.93 12.30 0.13
CA THR A 32 -24.21 13.42 -0.49
C THR A 32 -23.31 12.99 -1.65
N ARG A 33 -23.09 11.68 -1.83
CA ARG A 33 -22.08 11.10 -2.73
C ARG A 33 -20.68 11.66 -2.52
N THR A 34 -20.39 12.17 -1.32
CA THR A 34 -19.05 12.60 -0.93
C THR A 34 -18.28 11.43 -0.34
N LEU A 35 -16.94 11.51 -0.39
CA LEU A 35 -16.06 10.50 0.18
C LEU A 35 -16.23 10.42 1.70
N LEU A 36 -16.32 9.19 2.22
CA LEU A 36 -16.37 8.90 3.65
C LEU A 36 -15.03 8.46 4.21
N VAL A 37 -14.81 8.73 5.49
CA VAL A 37 -13.71 8.13 6.25
C VAL A 37 -13.98 6.63 6.42
N PRO A 38 -13.11 5.74 5.93
CA PRO A 38 -13.33 4.31 6.03
C PRO A 38 -12.93 3.79 7.42
N LYS A 39 -13.46 2.63 7.82
CA LYS A 39 -13.00 1.93 9.04
C LYS A 39 -11.62 1.31 8.85
N ALA A 40 -11.26 0.99 7.60
CA ALA A 40 -9.95 0.48 7.25
C ALA A 40 -9.52 0.87 5.84
N ASN A 41 -8.22 0.81 5.57
CA ASN A 41 -7.65 0.90 4.23
C ASN A 41 -6.97 -0.41 3.89
N ALA A 42 -7.08 -0.87 2.64
CA ALA A 42 -6.33 -1.99 2.10
C ALA A 42 -5.52 -1.49 0.89
N ILE A 43 -4.21 -1.58 0.99
CA ILE A 43 -3.26 -1.15 -0.04
C ILE A 43 -2.60 -2.41 -0.59
N PHE A 44 -2.71 -2.64 -1.90
CA PHE A 44 -2.21 -3.81 -2.58
C PHE A 44 -1.26 -3.39 -3.70
N PHE A 45 0.01 -3.77 -3.59
CA PHE A 45 1.00 -3.59 -4.64
C PHE A 45 1.00 -4.80 -5.59
N CYS A 46 0.80 -4.54 -6.87
CA CYS A 46 0.76 -5.57 -7.90
C CYS A 46 2.14 -6.16 -8.20
N GLY A 47 2.14 -7.35 -8.79
CA GLY A 47 3.35 -8.02 -9.26
C GLY A 47 3.66 -7.72 -10.72
N ASP A 48 4.41 -8.64 -11.31
CA ASP A 48 4.65 -8.69 -12.75
C ASP A 48 3.35 -8.84 -13.54
N ARG A 49 3.35 -8.33 -14.77
CA ARG A 49 2.20 -8.45 -15.68
C ARG A 49 2.13 -9.85 -16.26
N VAL A 50 0.92 -10.40 -16.23
CA VAL A 50 0.58 -11.72 -16.76
C VAL A 50 -0.70 -11.67 -17.61
N GLU A 51 -1.10 -10.48 -18.07
CA GLU A 51 -2.28 -10.29 -18.92
C GLU A 51 -2.06 -10.86 -20.34
N GLY A 52 -3.15 -11.13 -21.06
CA GLY A 52 -3.09 -11.65 -22.43
C GLY A 52 -2.90 -13.17 -22.51
N THR A 53 -3.24 -13.90 -21.45
CA THR A 53 -3.18 -15.37 -21.43
C THR A 53 -4.44 -16.02 -21.99
N GLY A 54 -5.54 -15.27 -22.07
CA GLY A 54 -6.86 -15.79 -22.46
C GLY A 54 -7.55 -16.59 -21.34
N ASN A 55 -6.89 -16.78 -20.19
CA ASN A 55 -7.50 -17.40 -19.03
C ASN A 55 -8.39 -16.37 -18.29
N PRO A 56 -9.70 -16.62 -18.13
CA PRO A 56 -10.62 -15.63 -17.57
C PRO A 56 -10.31 -15.24 -16.12
N VAL A 57 -9.68 -16.13 -15.36
CA VAL A 57 -9.25 -15.83 -13.98
C VAL A 57 -8.06 -14.89 -14.00
N ILE A 58 -7.08 -15.12 -14.87
CA ILE A 58 -5.88 -14.29 -15.00
C ILE A 58 -6.24 -12.89 -15.51
N GLU A 59 -7.10 -12.79 -16.53
CA GLU A 59 -7.54 -11.48 -17.05
C GLU A 59 -8.32 -10.69 -15.99
N ARG A 60 -9.18 -11.37 -15.24
CA ARG A 60 -9.91 -10.74 -14.13
C ARG A 60 -8.97 -10.24 -13.03
N LEU A 61 -7.93 -11.03 -12.68
CA LEU A 61 -6.94 -10.64 -11.67
C LEU A 61 -5.90 -9.65 -12.19
N SER A 62 -5.83 -9.41 -13.51
CA SER A 62 -4.99 -8.36 -14.10
C SER A 62 -5.70 -7.00 -14.17
N ASN A 63 -7.03 -6.98 -14.07
CA ASN A 63 -7.81 -5.75 -14.05
C ASN A 63 -7.80 -5.08 -12.66
N LEU A 64 -7.18 -3.90 -12.57
CA LEU A 64 -7.01 -3.18 -11.30
C LEU A 64 -8.33 -2.83 -10.58
N GLN A 65 -9.38 -2.49 -11.32
CA GLN A 65 -10.69 -2.20 -10.72
C GLN A 65 -11.33 -3.49 -10.19
N LYS A 66 -11.25 -4.59 -10.93
CA LYS A 66 -11.75 -5.88 -10.45
C LYS A 66 -10.98 -6.39 -9.24
N LEU A 67 -9.67 -6.16 -9.19
CA LEU A 67 -8.88 -6.43 -8.00
C LEU A 67 -9.33 -5.59 -6.80
N SER A 68 -9.60 -4.29 -6.97
CA SER A 68 -10.03 -3.44 -5.85
C SER A 68 -11.40 -3.89 -5.30
N GLU A 69 -12.33 -4.29 -6.18
CA GLU A 69 -13.61 -4.91 -5.81
C GLU A 69 -13.42 -6.23 -5.05
N ILE A 70 -12.48 -7.08 -5.50
CA ILE A 70 -12.15 -8.35 -4.80
C ILE A 70 -11.60 -8.06 -3.40
N ILE A 71 -10.68 -7.11 -3.26
CA ILE A 71 -10.13 -6.73 -1.94
C ILE A 71 -11.25 -6.26 -1.01
N VAL A 72 -12.16 -5.39 -1.46
CA VAL A 72 -13.30 -4.96 -0.64
C VAL A 72 -14.17 -6.15 -0.22
N SER A 73 -14.40 -7.12 -1.11
CA SER A 73 -15.16 -8.33 -0.77
C SER A 73 -14.51 -9.19 0.33
N LYS A 74 -13.17 -9.11 0.48
CA LYS A 74 -12.41 -9.85 1.49
C LYS A 74 -12.24 -9.08 2.80
N PHE A 75 -12.02 -7.78 2.74
CA PHE A 75 -11.75 -6.93 3.91
C PHE A 75 -12.98 -6.18 4.43
N GLY A 76 -14.13 -6.29 3.76
CA GLY A 76 -15.40 -5.73 4.18
C GLY A 76 -15.77 -4.40 3.51
N SER A 77 -17.07 -4.10 3.52
CA SER A 77 -17.68 -2.98 2.78
C SER A 77 -17.32 -1.58 3.31
N PHE A 78 -16.74 -1.48 4.50
CA PHE A 78 -16.27 -0.23 5.13
C PHE A 78 -14.77 0.04 4.90
N THR A 79 -14.13 -0.73 4.02
CA THR A 79 -12.71 -0.64 3.72
C THR A 79 -12.49 0.09 2.40
N ASN A 80 -11.63 1.10 2.34
CA ASN A 80 -11.16 1.64 1.06
C ASN A 80 -10.07 0.70 0.51
N ALA A 81 -10.13 0.39 -0.79
CA ALA A 81 -9.15 -0.46 -1.44
C ALA A 81 -8.36 0.33 -2.49
N TRP A 82 -7.05 0.12 -2.51
CA TRP A 82 -6.09 0.75 -3.40
C TRP A 82 -5.19 -0.33 -4.00
N VAL A 83 -5.24 -0.50 -5.31
CA VAL A 83 -4.48 -1.49 -6.06
C VAL A 83 -3.48 -0.75 -6.94
N ILE A 84 -2.21 -0.80 -6.57
CA ILE A 84 -1.14 0.02 -7.13
C ILE A 84 -0.32 -0.82 -8.10
N GLU A 85 -0.32 -0.40 -9.37
CA GLU A 85 0.56 -0.91 -10.40
C GLU A 85 1.90 -0.13 -10.43
N ALA A 86 2.98 -0.80 -10.82
CA ALA A 86 4.26 -0.12 -11.08
C ALA A 86 4.09 0.95 -12.18
N SER A 87 4.84 2.05 -12.06
CA SER A 87 4.87 3.11 -13.08
C SER A 87 5.63 2.70 -14.34
N ALA A 88 6.52 1.71 -14.23
CA ALA A 88 7.37 1.23 -15.31
C ALA A 88 7.48 -0.30 -15.29
N PHE A 89 7.69 -0.85 -16.49
CA PHE A 89 7.87 -2.27 -16.74
C PHE A 89 9.03 -2.50 -17.70
N ASN A 90 9.76 -3.59 -17.51
CA ASN A 90 10.71 -4.11 -18.49
C ASN A 90 10.21 -5.48 -18.95
N GLY A 91 9.56 -5.53 -20.12
CA GLY A 91 8.76 -6.69 -20.49
C GLY A 91 7.62 -6.92 -19.47
N PRO A 92 7.43 -8.15 -18.94
CA PRO A 92 6.44 -8.41 -17.91
C PRO A 92 6.88 -7.90 -16.52
N PHE A 93 8.17 -7.58 -16.34
CA PHE A 93 8.75 -7.34 -15.03
C PHE A 93 8.41 -5.94 -14.50
N ALA A 94 7.71 -5.89 -13.37
CA ALA A 94 7.35 -4.65 -12.70
C ALA A 94 8.57 -3.99 -12.05
N VAL A 95 8.70 -2.67 -12.21
CA VAL A 95 9.84 -1.90 -11.71
C VAL A 95 9.35 -0.78 -10.78
N TYR A 96 9.49 -0.98 -9.47
CA TYR A 96 9.03 -0.05 -8.43
C TYR A 96 10.11 0.94 -7.96
N LYS A 97 10.77 1.63 -8.90
CA LYS A 97 11.85 2.62 -8.61
C LYS A 97 11.41 3.75 -7.67
N ASP A 98 10.15 4.16 -7.80
CA ASP A 98 9.57 5.24 -7.00
C ASP A 98 9.41 4.87 -5.51
N PHE A 99 9.41 3.57 -5.19
CA PHE A 99 9.26 3.05 -3.82
C PHE A 99 10.54 2.41 -3.30
N ILE A 100 11.33 1.83 -4.20
CA ILE A 100 12.58 1.14 -3.90
C ILE A 100 13.67 1.81 -4.74
N PRO A 101 14.49 2.71 -4.15
CA PRO A 101 15.45 3.50 -4.91
C PRO A 101 16.52 2.66 -5.63
N SER A 102 16.89 1.52 -5.06
CA SER A 102 17.94 0.64 -5.60
C SER A 102 17.35 -0.64 -6.17
N VAL A 103 17.03 -0.61 -7.47
CA VAL A 103 16.57 -1.78 -8.23
C VAL A 103 17.32 -1.93 -9.55
N ASN A 104 17.53 -3.17 -9.98
CA ASN A 104 18.12 -3.47 -11.29
C ASN A 104 17.10 -3.25 -12.44
N GLN A 105 17.51 -3.55 -13.68
CA GLN A 105 16.66 -3.38 -14.86
C GLN A 105 15.41 -4.27 -14.88
N TYR A 106 15.41 -5.35 -14.11
CA TYR A 106 14.26 -6.24 -13.95
C TYR A 106 13.45 -5.87 -12.72
N GLY A 107 13.78 -4.79 -12.00
CA GLY A 107 13.08 -4.32 -10.81
C GLY A 107 13.39 -5.10 -9.53
N GLU A 108 14.44 -5.93 -9.53
CA GLU A 108 14.87 -6.63 -8.32
C GLU A 108 15.65 -5.68 -7.40
N PRO A 109 15.33 -5.63 -6.10
CA PRO A 109 16.06 -4.81 -5.15
C PRO A 109 17.47 -5.37 -4.91
N SER A 110 18.48 -4.50 -4.90
CA SER A 110 19.81 -4.88 -4.39
C SER A 110 19.83 -5.02 -2.86
N SER A 111 19.00 -4.21 -2.21
CA SER A 111 18.94 -4.01 -0.76
C SER A 111 17.71 -3.17 -0.41
N TYR A 112 17.24 -3.29 0.83
CA TYR A 112 16.20 -2.41 1.38
C TYR A 112 16.85 -1.35 2.29
N HIS A 113 16.49 -0.08 2.10
CA HIS A 113 17.12 1.04 2.81
C HIS A 113 16.07 1.91 3.49
N PRO A 114 16.06 2.01 4.83
CA PRO A 114 15.02 2.76 5.56
C PRO A 114 15.18 4.28 5.46
N ASN A 115 16.38 4.76 5.10
CA ASN A 115 16.71 6.19 5.11
C ASN A 115 15.81 6.98 4.16
N GLY A 116 15.13 8.00 4.70
CA GLY A 116 14.23 8.86 3.93
C GLY A 116 12.84 8.26 3.66
N PHE A 117 12.53 7.08 4.21
CA PHE A 117 11.22 6.43 4.11
C PHE A 117 10.65 6.39 2.68
N PRO A 118 11.41 5.92 1.67
CA PRO A 118 11.04 6.08 0.26
C PRO A 118 9.70 5.41 -0.07
N ALA A 119 9.45 4.17 0.36
CA ALA A 119 8.20 3.49 0.05
C ALA A 119 7.01 4.08 0.80
N SER A 120 7.16 4.41 2.09
CA SER A 120 6.08 4.99 2.90
C SER A 120 5.71 6.38 2.40
N THR A 121 6.69 7.24 2.16
CA THR A 121 6.50 8.62 1.65
C THR A 121 5.86 8.59 0.26
N SER A 122 6.35 7.74 -0.64
CA SER A 122 5.77 7.58 -1.98
C SER A 122 4.35 7.02 -1.92
N THR A 123 4.08 6.07 -1.02
CA THR A 123 2.72 5.52 -0.83
C THR A 123 1.75 6.59 -0.36
N VAL A 124 2.10 7.34 0.68
CA VAL A 124 1.23 8.42 1.21
C VAL A 124 1.00 9.49 0.14
N SER A 125 2.06 9.90 -0.55
CA SER A 125 1.97 10.91 -1.63
C SER A 125 1.08 10.43 -2.77
N LEU A 126 1.25 9.18 -3.22
CA LEU A 126 0.43 8.60 -4.27
C LEU A 126 -1.03 8.53 -3.86
N LEU A 127 -1.34 8.04 -2.65
CA LEU A 127 -2.71 7.92 -2.16
C LEU A 127 -3.38 9.28 -1.97
N SER A 128 -2.63 10.28 -1.49
CA SER A 128 -3.10 11.66 -1.39
C SER A 128 -3.48 12.21 -2.77
N ASN A 129 -2.59 12.05 -3.76
CA ASN A 129 -2.87 12.47 -5.13
C ASN A 129 -4.06 11.70 -5.74
N CYS A 130 -4.17 10.39 -5.46
CA CYS A 130 -5.32 9.58 -5.90
C CYS A 130 -6.62 10.09 -5.30
N LEU A 131 -6.62 10.52 -4.03
CA LEU A 131 -7.80 11.06 -3.38
C LEU A 131 -8.25 12.36 -4.03
N GLU A 132 -7.32 13.25 -4.38
CA GLU A 132 -7.63 14.48 -5.10
C GLU A 132 -8.16 14.21 -6.51
N GLU A 133 -7.57 13.29 -7.26
CA GLU A 133 -8.08 12.89 -8.57
C GLU A 133 -9.46 12.22 -8.47
N ALA A 134 -9.69 11.36 -7.48
CA ALA A 134 -11.00 10.75 -7.24
C ALA A 134 -12.06 11.81 -6.93
N LYS A 135 -11.74 12.80 -6.07
CA LYS A 135 -12.65 13.92 -5.78
C LYS A 135 -13.02 14.68 -7.06
N LYS A 136 -12.05 14.98 -7.92
CA LYS A 136 -12.30 15.67 -9.20
C LYS A 136 -13.22 14.84 -10.11
N VAL A 137 -13.04 13.53 -10.20
CA VAL A 137 -13.89 12.65 -11.01
C VAL A 137 -15.30 12.55 -10.44
N ILE A 138 -15.42 12.36 -9.12
CA ILE A 138 -16.71 12.24 -8.42
C ILE A 138 -17.50 13.56 -8.49
N LEU A 139 -16.84 14.69 -8.26
CA LEU A 139 -17.44 16.03 -8.32
C LEU A 139 -17.66 16.51 -9.75
N GLY A 140 -16.77 16.19 -10.70
CA GLY A 140 -16.94 16.52 -12.12
C GLY A 140 -18.09 15.75 -12.78
N THR A 141 -18.60 14.71 -12.13
CA THR A 141 -19.85 14.02 -12.49
C THR A 141 -21.09 14.75 -11.96
N GLN A 142 -20.93 15.69 -11.01
CA GLN A 142 -21.99 16.52 -10.46
C GLN A 142 -22.01 17.88 -11.17
N VAL A 143 -23.03 18.14 -11.99
CA VAL A 143 -23.35 19.51 -12.41
C VAL A 143 -23.79 20.28 -11.16
N ASP A 144 -23.02 21.31 -10.81
CA ASP A 144 -23.30 22.37 -9.83
C ASP A 144 -23.99 21.95 -8.52
N THR A 145 -23.19 21.57 -7.51
CA THR A 145 -23.57 21.87 -6.13
C THR A 145 -22.32 22.16 -5.30
N LYS A 146 -22.15 23.44 -4.93
CA LYS A 146 -21.17 23.86 -3.92
C LYS A 146 -21.54 23.21 -2.58
N SER A 147 -20.76 22.22 -2.15
CA SER A 147 -20.87 21.66 -0.81
C SER A 147 -19.64 22.06 0.00
N GLY A 148 -19.84 22.93 0.99
CA GLY A 148 -18.83 23.27 1.99
C GLY A 148 -18.40 22.02 2.77
N LEU A 149 -17.10 21.82 2.88
CA LEU A 149 -16.51 20.77 3.70
C LEU A 149 -16.54 21.23 5.15
N SER A 150 -17.33 20.56 5.99
CA SER A 150 -17.18 20.66 7.45
C SER A 150 -16.17 19.58 7.91
N PRO A 151 -15.01 19.96 8.47
CA PRO A 151 -14.02 18.99 8.94
C PRO A 151 -14.37 18.58 10.37
N SER A 152 -15.41 17.76 10.55
CA SER A 152 -15.62 17.04 11.81
C SER A 152 -15.25 15.57 11.61
N CYS A 153 -13.95 15.28 11.60
CA CYS A 153 -13.47 13.91 11.66
C CYS A 153 -12.98 13.63 13.08
N SER A 154 -13.76 12.87 13.84
CA SER A 154 -13.20 12.15 14.99
C SER A 154 -12.12 11.21 14.46
N PHE A 155 -10.90 11.32 14.97
CA PHE A 155 -9.79 10.44 14.62
C PHE A 155 -10.04 9.04 15.18
N SER A 156 -10.93 8.27 14.56
CA SER A 156 -10.94 6.82 14.75
C SER A 156 -9.68 6.28 14.08
N ARG A 157 -8.84 5.57 14.83
CA ARG A 157 -7.64 4.90 14.29
C ARG A 157 -8.07 3.87 13.23
N SER A 158 -8.12 4.27 11.97
CA SER A 158 -8.45 3.38 10.86
C SER A 158 -7.35 2.35 10.72
N LYS A 159 -7.72 1.07 10.62
CA LYS A 159 -6.73 -0.01 10.39
C LYS A 159 -6.22 0.07 8.96
N THR A 160 -4.94 -0.20 8.73
CA THR A 160 -4.38 -0.25 7.38
C THR A 160 -3.78 -1.64 7.14
N PHE A 161 -4.24 -2.30 6.10
CA PHE A 161 -3.69 -3.55 5.58
C PHE A 161 -2.80 -3.21 4.38
N ILE A 162 -1.57 -3.69 4.39
CA ILE A 162 -0.63 -3.53 3.28
C ILE A 162 -0.28 -4.92 2.76
N LEU A 163 -0.44 -5.11 1.46
CA LEU A 163 -0.28 -6.37 0.77
C LEU A 163 0.62 -6.16 -0.45
N GLY A 164 1.41 -7.16 -0.78
CA GLY A 164 2.22 -7.16 -1.99
C GLY A 164 2.28 -8.57 -2.57
N PHE A 165 2.13 -8.69 -3.89
CA PHE A 165 2.26 -9.95 -4.60
C PHE A 165 3.41 -9.90 -5.60
N SER A 166 4.19 -10.98 -5.72
CA SER A 166 5.40 -11.04 -6.54
C SER A 166 6.26 -9.78 -6.31
N LYS A 167 6.51 -8.96 -7.34
CA LYS A 167 7.30 -7.72 -7.23
C LYS A 167 6.68 -6.63 -6.37
N GLY A 168 5.36 -6.61 -6.21
CA GLY A 168 4.72 -5.75 -5.21
C GLY A 168 5.09 -6.13 -3.78
N GLY A 169 5.45 -7.39 -3.55
CA GLY A 169 6.02 -7.86 -2.28
C GLY A 169 7.36 -7.19 -1.94
N ALA A 170 8.15 -6.80 -2.94
CA ALA A 170 9.38 -6.06 -2.69
C ALA A 170 9.09 -4.65 -2.12
N VAL A 171 8.00 -4.01 -2.54
CA VAL A 171 7.57 -2.73 -1.96
C VAL A 171 7.13 -2.92 -0.52
N LEU A 172 6.38 -3.98 -0.24
CA LEU A 172 6.00 -4.34 1.14
C LEU A 172 7.23 -4.55 2.03
N ASN A 173 8.25 -5.28 1.54
CA ASN A 173 9.49 -5.50 2.29
C ASN A 173 10.24 -4.20 2.59
N GLN A 174 10.25 -3.26 1.64
CA GLN A 174 10.82 -1.94 1.84
C GLN A 174 10.04 -1.14 2.90
N ILE A 175 8.70 -1.17 2.88
CA ILE A 175 7.86 -0.57 3.93
C ILE A 175 8.12 -1.21 5.30
N VAL A 176 8.22 -2.54 5.37
CA VAL A 176 8.51 -3.25 6.63
C VAL A 176 9.90 -2.87 7.16
N THR A 177 10.88 -2.72 6.28
CA THR A 177 12.21 -2.24 6.63
C THR A 177 12.13 -0.83 7.19
N GLU A 178 11.44 0.09 6.52
CA GLU A 178 11.21 1.45 7.00
C GLU A 178 10.54 1.51 8.37
N LEU A 179 9.51 0.68 8.60
CA LEU A 179 8.83 0.58 9.89
C LEU A 179 9.72 -0.01 10.99
N GLY A 180 10.52 -1.02 10.65
CA GLY A 180 11.44 -1.67 11.60
C GLY A 180 12.55 -0.74 12.11
N PHE A 181 12.91 0.27 11.31
CA PHE A 181 13.88 1.31 11.68
C PHE A 181 13.24 2.63 12.09
N SER A 182 11.90 2.72 12.07
CA SER A 182 11.22 3.86 12.68
C SER A 182 11.32 3.71 14.20
N ASP A 183 12.05 4.62 14.85
CA ASP A 183 12.01 4.71 16.31
C ASP A 183 10.55 4.93 16.70
N ILE A 184 9.93 3.89 17.24
CA ILE A 184 8.64 4.03 17.91
C ILE A 184 8.97 4.80 19.17
N GLY A 185 9.01 6.13 19.06
CA GLY A 185 8.97 7.03 20.21
C GLY A 185 7.79 6.58 21.05
N SER A 186 8.08 5.86 22.12
CA SER A 186 7.08 5.38 23.05
C SER A 186 6.39 6.62 23.60
N ASN A 187 5.16 6.88 23.15
CA ASN A 187 4.22 7.78 23.83
C ASN A 187 3.75 7.12 25.14
N ALA A 188 4.71 6.75 25.99
CA ALA A 188 4.52 6.37 27.37
C ALA A 188 5.26 7.43 28.19
N ASN A 189 4.50 8.47 28.56
CA ASN A 189 4.73 9.39 29.67
C ASN A 189 6.19 9.72 30.02
N SER A 190 6.67 10.91 29.63
CA SER A 190 7.77 11.54 30.35
C SER A 190 7.30 11.85 31.78
N PRO A 191 8.16 11.64 32.78
CA PRO A 191 8.77 12.81 33.38
C PRO A 191 10.30 12.71 33.36
N ASP A 192 10.86 13.79 32.85
CA ASP A 192 12.11 14.49 33.18
C ASP A 192 13.32 13.79 33.83
N VAL A 193 14.49 14.30 33.37
CA VAL A 193 15.85 14.27 33.93
C VAL A 193 16.70 13.01 33.78
N GLY A 194 17.78 13.14 32.99
CA GLY A 194 19.09 12.63 33.42
C GLY A 194 19.93 11.85 32.39
N GLN A 195 20.88 12.56 31.78
CA GLN A 195 22.22 12.11 31.37
C GLN A 195 22.42 10.99 30.34
N LEU A 196 23.00 11.45 29.22
CA LEU A 196 24.00 10.80 28.38
C LEU A 196 25.04 9.98 29.19
N MET A 197 25.16 8.68 28.90
CA MET A 197 26.45 7.96 28.91
C MET A 197 26.33 6.64 28.14
N GLY A 198 27.34 6.37 27.31
CA GLY A 198 27.37 5.25 26.38
C GLY A 198 27.35 3.88 27.04
N ARG A 199 26.82 2.90 26.31
CA ARG A 199 27.01 1.48 26.63
C ARG A 199 27.15 0.66 25.36
N LYS A 200 28.40 0.31 25.04
CA LYS A 200 28.76 -0.88 24.26
C LYS A 200 28.44 -2.12 25.09
N PHE A 201 27.62 -3.02 24.58
CA PHE A 201 27.59 -4.46 24.87
C PHE A 201 26.99 -5.11 23.60
N ALA A 202 27.75 -5.80 22.74
CA ALA A 202 28.39 -7.11 22.92
C ALA A 202 27.39 -8.22 23.28
N GLY A 203 27.03 -9.02 22.26
CA GLY A 203 26.77 -10.45 22.36
C GLY A 203 25.41 -10.92 22.90
N SER A 204 24.53 -11.36 21.99
CA SER A 204 24.07 -12.76 21.93
C SER A 204 23.19 -12.98 20.69
N GLU A 205 23.67 -13.80 19.77
CA GLU A 205 22.82 -14.49 18.81
C GLU A 205 21.97 -15.52 19.57
N GLU A 206 20.65 -15.47 19.42
CA GLU A 206 19.82 -16.67 19.52
C GLU A 206 18.96 -16.77 18.25
N ILE A 207 19.51 -17.44 17.26
CA ILE A 207 18.78 -17.93 16.10
C ILE A 207 17.97 -19.15 16.57
N TYR A 208 16.66 -19.01 16.71
CA TYR A 208 15.78 -20.16 16.93
C TYR A 208 15.60 -20.96 15.63
N VAL A 209 16.34 -22.06 15.51
CA VAL A 209 16.14 -23.06 14.45
C VAL A 209 14.96 -23.97 14.84
N VAL A 210 13.91 -23.99 14.02
CA VAL A 210 12.77 -24.90 14.20
C VAL A 210 13.19 -26.33 13.83
N PRO A 211 13.01 -27.33 14.71
CA PRO A 211 13.33 -28.72 14.38
C PRO A 211 12.37 -29.28 13.30
N LYS A 212 12.91 -29.84 12.22
CA LYS A 212 12.14 -30.63 11.25
C LYS A 212 11.53 -31.85 11.94
N GLN A 213 10.20 -31.98 11.86
CA GLN A 213 9.46 -33.17 12.28
C GLN A 213 9.99 -34.42 11.54
N ARG A 214 10.27 -35.48 12.31
CA ARG A 214 10.61 -36.81 11.81
C ARG A 214 9.47 -37.34 10.92
N ARG A 215 9.81 -37.78 9.71
CA ARG A 215 8.93 -38.63 8.90
C ARG A 215 8.76 -39.97 9.61
N LEU A 216 7.52 -40.38 9.82
CA LEU A 216 7.14 -41.76 10.04
C LEU A 216 7.58 -42.57 8.81
N ALA A 217 8.40 -43.59 9.02
CA ALA A 217 8.66 -44.63 8.03
C ALA A 217 7.97 -45.91 8.53
N GLU A 218 6.83 -46.15 7.91
CA GLU A 218 6.19 -47.40 7.49
C GLU A 218 6.80 -48.73 8.00
N GLN A 219 5.89 -49.53 8.55
CA GLN A 219 6.00 -50.97 8.74
C GLN A 219 6.21 -51.68 7.40
N HIS A 220 7.19 -52.59 7.34
CA HIS A 220 7.10 -53.86 6.62
C HIS A 220 8.11 -54.84 7.20
#